data_AF-A0A936JZG5-F1
#
_entry.id   AF-A0A936JZG5-F1
#
_cell.length_a   1.000
_cell.length_b   1.000
_cell.length_c   1.000
_cell.angle_alpha   90.00
_cell.angle_beta   90.00
_cell.angle_gamma   90.00
#
_symmetry.space_group_name_H-M   'P 1'
#
loop_
_entity.id
_entity.type
_entity.pdbx_description
1 polymer ?
#
loop_
_entity_poly.entity_id
_entity_poly.type
_entity_poly.pdbx_seq_one_letter_code
_entity_poly.pdbx_strand_id
1 'polypeptide(L)'
;MKLHKNGVIILLIAGCLLPVFLTSCNEEVVDFDANNCKKNPPFVKTMGFNASNSFFSTSDVKTMGLLLLQSDQPGNPNARITKTYQHPSWKKGGWLAPILVDDAGNIFTSPAPFINILNNPIVNNNTIYRVDGKTGVMEEFMRLPFADSINTQNPYGIIGMVYLCETGTLYVSSVAGSRLHEENGHIYAIDLKSKKIIDQITHIDAMGMGITYTTGKRQLFFGNGRNSDIKSVVLDAEGKFSGSPEFAFTLANLGQRGDDKVRRIRSDQTGNLMVHGIEFNFNLIAPREKQETVYKFVYDEETKKWTLSL
;
A
#
# COMPACT_ATOMS: atom_id res chain seq x y z
N MET A 1 -41.83 64.02 55.64
CA MET A 1 -41.54 63.01 56.68
C MET A 1 -41.20 61.68 55.99
N LYS A 2 -39.94 61.21 56.14
CA LYS A 2 -39.37 59.88 55.75
C LYS A 2 -39.46 59.46 54.26
N LEU A 3 -38.39 59.49 53.44
CA LEU A 3 -37.20 58.61 53.31
C LEU A 3 -37.45 57.13 52.97
N HIS A 4 -36.73 56.69 51.92
CA HIS A 4 -36.28 55.34 51.51
C HIS A 4 -37.20 54.52 50.57
N LYS A 5 -36.70 53.79 49.55
CA LYS A 5 -35.34 53.40 49.15
C LYS A 5 -35.36 52.95 47.67
N ASN A 6 -34.35 53.36 46.89
CA ASN A 6 -34.06 52.86 45.55
C ASN A 6 -33.45 51.46 45.60
N GLY A 7 -33.93 50.54 44.77
CA GLY A 7 -33.29 49.26 44.47
C GLY A 7 -32.79 49.25 43.03
N VAL A 8 -31.48 49.43 42.84
CA VAL A 8 -30.78 49.25 41.56
C VAL A 8 -30.35 47.79 41.48
N ILE A 9 -30.82 47.07 40.46
CA ILE A 9 -30.35 45.71 40.13
C ILE A 9 -29.12 45.87 39.24
N ILE A 10 -27.95 45.56 39.78
CA ILE A 10 -26.70 45.44 39.04
C ILE A 10 -26.64 44.04 38.43
N LEU A 11 -26.72 43.94 37.10
CA LEU A 11 -26.46 42.71 36.36
C LEU A 11 -24.93 42.50 36.29
N LEU A 12 -24.41 41.60 37.11
CA LEU A 12 -23.02 41.11 37.00
C LEU A 12 -22.92 40.14 35.81
N ILE A 13 -22.38 40.63 34.69
CA ILE A 13 -21.93 39.77 33.59
C ILE A 13 -20.62 39.12 34.04
N ALA A 14 -20.73 37.92 34.59
CA ALA A 14 -19.58 37.06 34.85
C ALA A 14 -19.03 36.56 33.51
N GLY A 15 -17.94 37.19 33.05
CA GLY A 15 -17.15 36.74 31.91
C GLY A 15 -16.55 35.36 32.20
N CYS A 16 -17.17 34.32 31.65
CA CYS A 16 -16.63 32.97 31.64
C CYS A 16 -15.55 32.90 30.56
N LEU A 17 -14.33 33.32 30.90
CA LEU A 17 -13.11 33.02 30.16
C LEU A 17 -12.86 31.51 30.25
N LEU A 18 -13.40 30.76 29.30
CA LEU A 18 -13.03 29.36 29.08
C LEU A 18 -11.57 29.33 28.62
N PRO A 19 -10.65 28.68 29.35
CA PRO A 19 -9.32 28.42 28.82
C PRO A 19 -9.47 27.41 27.68
N VAL A 20 -9.31 27.88 26.45
CA VAL A 20 -9.06 27.02 25.29
C VAL A 20 -7.72 26.36 25.56
N PHE A 21 -7.74 25.17 26.13
CA PHE A 21 -6.58 24.28 26.16
C PHE A 21 -6.23 24.00 24.70
N LEU A 22 -5.22 24.70 24.20
CA LEU A 22 -4.45 24.29 23.03
C LEU A 22 -3.71 23.02 23.44
N THR A 23 -4.41 21.88 23.43
CA THR A 23 -3.75 20.59 23.38
C THR A 23 -3.01 20.56 22.05
N SER A 24 -1.71 20.83 22.10
CA SER A 24 -0.78 20.45 21.05
C SER A 24 -1.08 18.99 20.71
N CYS A 25 -1.65 18.73 19.54
CA CYS A 25 -1.74 17.38 18.98
C CYS A 25 -0.30 16.94 18.70
N ASN A 26 0.40 16.49 19.74
CA ASN A 26 1.64 15.77 19.56
C ASN A 26 1.26 14.48 18.84
N GLU A 27 1.68 14.37 17.59
CA GLU A 27 1.55 13.17 16.78
C GLU A 27 2.17 12.00 17.57
N GLU A 28 1.38 10.95 17.75
CA GLU A 28 1.75 9.81 18.60
C GLU A 28 3.00 9.13 18.04
N VAL A 29 4.01 8.93 18.91
CA VAL A 29 5.22 8.18 18.58
C VAL A 29 4.87 6.69 18.56
N VAL A 30 5.10 6.03 17.42
CA VAL A 30 4.75 4.62 17.21
C VAL A 30 5.99 3.75 17.12
N ASP A 31 5.89 2.50 17.58
CA ASP A 31 6.96 1.49 17.47
C ASP A 31 7.24 1.09 16.01
N PHE A 32 8.49 0.72 15.71
CA PHE A 32 8.97 0.38 14.37
C PHE A 32 8.29 -0.86 13.78
N ASP A 33 7.85 -1.80 14.62
CA ASP A 33 7.20 -3.03 14.20
C ASP A 33 5.65 -2.97 14.22
N ALA A 34 5.07 -1.80 14.49
CA ALA A 34 3.62 -1.63 14.70
C ALA A 34 2.75 -2.08 13.51
N ASN A 35 3.30 -2.18 12.30
CA ASN A 35 2.58 -2.69 11.12
C ASN A 35 2.70 -4.22 10.93
N ASN A 36 2.99 -4.99 11.98
CA ASN A 36 3.14 -6.45 11.95
C ASN A 36 1.88 -7.20 12.45
N CYS A 37 0.69 -6.84 11.94
CA CYS A 37 -0.57 -7.48 12.33
C CYS A 37 -1.07 -8.58 11.38
N LYS A 38 -0.45 -8.71 10.20
CA LYS A 38 -0.97 -9.50 9.07
C LYS A 38 -1.01 -10.99 9.42
N LYS A 39 -2.11 -11.67 9.11
CA LYS A 39 -2.30 -13.08 9.49
C LYS A 39 -2.50 -13.97 8.28
N ASN A 40 -2.08 -15.23 8.40
CA ASN A 40 -2.42 -16.24 7.41
C ASN A 40 -3.95 -16.42 7.34
N PRO A 41 -4.54 -16.52 6.14
CA PRO A 41 -5.98 -16.74 6.00
C PRO A 41 -6.43 -18.01 6.72
N PRO A 42 -7.43 -17.95 7.62
CA PRO A 42 -7.94 -19.11 8.35
C PRO A 42 -8.26 -20.33 7.47
N PHE A 43 -8.79 -20.13 6.26
CA PHE A 43 -9.16 -21.22 5.35
C PHE A 43 -7.96 -22.10 4.94
N VAL A 44 -6.72 -21.57 4.96
CA VAL A 44 -5.51 -22.32 4.57
C VAL A 44 -5.35 -23.57 5.44
N LYS A 45 -5.48 -23.42 6.77
CA LYS A 45 -5.36 -24.55 7.70
C LYS A 45 -6.52 -25.52 7.55
N THR A 46 -7.74 -25.02 7.33
CA THR A 46 -8.94 -25.84 7.12
C THR A 46 -8.82 -26.74 5.89
N MET A 47 -8.13 -26.29 4.84
CA MET A 47 -7.85 -27.09 3.63
C MET A 47 -6.67 -28.07 3.80
N GLY A 48 -6.08 -28.18 5.00
CA GLY A 48 -4.97 -29.10 5.26
C GLY A 48 -3.61 -28.65 4.73
N PHE A 49 -3.43 -27.34 4.49
CA PHE A 49 -2.13 -26.74 4.21
C PHE A 49 -1.41 -26.38 5.53
N ASN A 50 -0.09 -26.53 5.56
CA ASN A 50 0.73 -26.00 6.65
C ASN A 50 0.93 -24.50 6.41
N ALA A 51 0.35 -23.66 7.27
CA ALA A 51 0.38 -22.21 7.13
C ALA A 51 1.79 -21.61 7.12
N SER A 52 2.74 -22.17 7.88
CA SER A 52 4.14 -21.71 7.89
C SER A 52 4.89 -22.06 6.61
N ASN A 53 4.42 -23.10 5.91
CA ASN A 53 5.04 -23.59 4.68
C ASN A 53 4.30 -23.18 3.41
N SER A 54 3.24 -22.38 3.55
CA SER A 54 2.36 -22.01 2.45
C SER A 54 2.45 -20.53 2.12
N PHE A 55 2.27 -20.21 0.85
CA PHE A 55 2.27 -18.83 0.36
C PHE A 55 1.37 -18.69 -0.86
N PHE A 56 0.94 -17.46 -1.11
CA PHE A 56 0.16 -17.12 -2.29
C PHE A 56 1.07 -16.66 -3.42
N SER A 57 0.73 -17.05 -4.65
CA SER A 57 1.47 -16.68 -5.85
C SER A 57 0.53 -16.29 -6.98
N THR A 58 0.97 -15.30 -7.75
CA THR A 58 0.39 -14.92 -9.05
C THR A 58 1.45 -14.95 -10.15
N SER A 59 2.60 -15.57 -9.90
CA SER A 59 3.75 -15.59 -10.81
C SER A 59 3.84 -16.85 -11.67
N ASP A 60 2.88 -17.76 -11.58
CA ASP A 60 2.86 -18.96 -12.43
C ASP A 60 2.50 -18.57 -13.86
N VAL A 61 3.35 -18.88 -14.84
CA VAL A 61 3.15 -18.44 -16.24
C VAL A 61 2.12 -19.28 -17.01
N LYS A 62 1.69 -20.43 -16.46
CA LYS A 62 0.75 -21.36 -17.10
C LYS A 62 -0.65 -21.24 -16.50
N THR A 63 -0.76 -20.75 -15.28
CA THR A 63 -2.00 -20.73 -14.50
C THR A 63 -2.36 -19.31 -14.13
N MET A 64 -3.40 -18.80 -14.79
CA MET A 64 -3.93 -17.45 -14.56
C MET A 64 -4.62 -17.35 -13.20
N GLY A 65 -4.43 -16.22 -12.51
CA GLY A 65 -5.08 -15.89 -11.25
C GLY A 65 -4.18 -16.05 -10.02
N LEU A 66 -4.81 -16.28 -8.87
CA LEU A 66 -4.14 -16.53 -7.59
C LEU A 66 -3.96 -18.03 -7.38
N LEU A 67 -2.85 -18.43 -6.74
CA LEU A 67 -2.56 -19.79 -6.32
C LEU A 67 -2.17 -19.83 -4.85
N LEU A 68 -2.57 -20.89 -4.14
CA LEU A 68 -2.02 -21.26 -2.84
C LEU A 68 -1.04 -22.41 -3.07
N LEU A 69 0.20 -22.20 -2.67
CA LEU A 69 1.29 -23.16 -2.83
C LEU A 69 1.83 -23.54 -1.46
N GLN A 70 2.22 -24.79 -1.28
CA GLN A 70 3.01 -25.26 -0.14
C GLN A 70 4.38 -25.70 -0.64
N SER A 71 5.45 -25.24 0.01
CA SER A 71 6.84 -25.59 -0.31
C SER A 71 7.53 -26.21 0.90
N ASP A 72 8.47 -27.13 0.65
CA ASP A 72 9.34 -27.67 1.69
C ASP A 72 10.30 -26.60 2.26
N GLN A 73 10.62 -25.58 1.45
CA GLN A 73 11.42 -24.41 1.84
C GLN A 73 10.75 -23.13 1.30
N PRO A 74 9.82 -22.53 2.07
CA PRO A 74 9.17 -21.28 1.69
C PRO A 74 10.19 -20.17 1.42
N GLY A 75 9.97 -19.38 0.37
CA GLY A 75 10.87 -18.30 -0.03
C GLY A 75 12.05 -18.73 -0.90
N ASN A 76 12.35 -20.03 -1.02
CA ASN A 76 13.30 -20.53 -2.00
C ASN A 76 12.58 -20.83 -3.33
N PRO A 77 12.85 -20.10 -4.43
CA PRO A 77 12.17 -20.31 -5.71
C PRO A 77 12.49 -21.66 -6.36
N ASN A 78 13.58 -22.31 -5.96
CA ASN A 78 13.99 -23.63 -6.47
C ASN A 78 13.46 -24.78 -5.63
N ALA A 79 12.77 -24.49 -4.53
CA ALA A 79 12.24 -25.53 -3.65
C ALA A 79 11.06 -26.27 -4.28
N ARG A 80 10.92 -27.54 -3.90
CA ARG A 80 9.83 -28.38 -4.36
C ARG A 80 8.50 -27.87 -3.81
N ILE A 81 7.54 -27.65 -4.70
CA ILE A 81 6.14 -27.44 -4.34
C ILE A 81 5.51 -28.80 -4.02
N THR A 82 4.97 -28.94 -2.81
CA THR A 82 4.34 -30.18 -2.31
C THR A 82 2.83 -30.17 -2.41
N LYS A 83 2.20 -28.99 -2.42
CA LYS A 83 0.75 -28.84 -2.65
C LYS A 83 0.48 -27.58 -3.46
N THR A 84 -0.54 -27.66 -4.33
CA THR A 84 -1.04 -26.53 -5.12
C THR A 84 -2.56 -26.54 -5.04
N TYR A 85 -3.15 -25.36 -4.85
CA TYR A 85 -4.59 -25.18 -4.87
C TYR A 85 -4.97 -23.85 -5.53
N GLN A 86 -6.06 -23.87 -6.28
CA GLN A 86 -6.70 -22.68 -6.84
C GLN A 86 -8.22 -22.79 -6.65
N HIS A 87 -8.81 -21.88 -5.89
CA HIS A 87 -10.26 -21.81 -5.82
C HIS A 87 -10.84 -21.34 -7.19
N PRO A 88 -11.98 -21.86 -7.67
CA PRO A 88 -12.53 -21.50 -8.97
C PRO A 88 -12.77 -19.99 -9.20
N SER A 89 -12.99 -19.23 -8.12
CA SER A 89 -13.16 -17.79 -8.20
C SER A 89 -11.85 -17.01 -8.34
N TRP A 90 -10.68 -17.61 -8.08
CA TRP A 90 -9.38 -16.91 -8.04
C TRP A 90 -8.84 -16.47 -9.40
N LYS A 91 -9.58 -16.77 -10.48
CA LYS A 91 -9.33 -16.31 -11.85
C LYS A 91 -10.25 -15.17 -12.31
N LYS A 92 -11.21 -14.72 -11.48
CA LYS A 92 -12.22 -13.70 -11.88
C LYS A 92 -11.58 -12.40 -12.38
N GLY A 93 -10.43 -12.02 -11.82
CA GLY A 93 -9.70 -10.81 -12.22
C GLY A 93 -8.61 -11.03 -13.28
N GLY A 94 -8.54 -12.19 -13.93
CA GLY A 94 -7.52 -12.49 -14.93
C GLY A 94 -6.15 -12.78 -14.31
N TRP A 95 -5.08 -12.27 -14.93
CA TRP A 95 -3.76 -12.21 -14.28
C TRP A 95 -3.80 -11.21 -13.13
N LEU A 96 -3.13 -11.51 -12.01
CA LEU A 96 -3.31 -10.77 -10.76
C LEU A 96 -1.98 -10.26 -10.18
N ALA A 97 -1.96 -9.03 -9.70
CA ALA A 97 -0.94 -8.45 -8.83
C ALA A 97 -1.42 -7.07 -8.32
N PRO A 98 -0.87 -6.54 -7.22
CA PRO A 98 -0.05 -7.22 -6.22
C PRO A 98 -0.87 -8.19 -5.36
N ILE A 99 -0.23 -8.86 -4.39
CA ILE A 99 -0.90 -9.66 -3.35
C ILE A 99 -0.62 -8.99 -2.01
N LEU A 100 -1.68 -8.69 -1.26
CA LEU A 100 -1.61 -8.11 0.08
C LEU A 100 -2.52 -8.90 1.02
N VAL A 101 -2.15 -8.99 2.30
CA VAL A 101 -2.94 -9.66 3.33
C VAL A 101 -3.18 -8.69 4.49
N ASP A 102 -4.39 -8.68 5.05
CA ASP A 102 -4.76 -7.88 6.22
C ASP A 102 -4.61 -8.67 7.55
N ASP A 103 -5.05 -8.05 8.65
CA ASP A 103 -5.01 -8.60 10.02
C ASP A 103 -6.04 -9.71 10.27
N ALA A 104 -7.07 -9.79 9.43
CA ALA A 104 -8.08 -10.85 9.45
C ALA A 104 -7.73 -12.03 8.53
N GLY A 105 -6.66 -11.89 7.74
CA GLY A 105 -6.25 -12.88 6.74
C GLY A 105 -7.07 -12.84 5.46
N ASN A 106 -7.71 -11.71 5.14
CA ASN A 106 -8.23 -11.48 3.80
C ASN A 106 -7.08 -11.14 2.85
N ILE A 107 -7.23 -11.53 1.58
CA ILE A 107 -6.23 -11.26 0.56
C ILE A 107 -6.78 -10.22 -0.41
N PHE A 108 -6.03 -9.16 -0.68
CA PHE A 108 -6.35 -8.14 -1.65
C PHE A 108 -5.43 -8.25 -2.86
N THR A 109 -6.02 -8.10 -4.04
CA THR A 109 -5.29 -8.17 -5.31
C THR A 109 -6.01 -7.39 -6.40
N SER A 110 -5.40 -7.26 -7.57
CA SER A 110 -5.94 -6.50 -8.70
C SER A 110 -5.51 -7.13 -10.03
N PRO A 111 -6.21 -6.86 -11.15
CA PRO A 111 -5.75 -7.21 -12.48
C PRO A 111 -4.35 -6.66 -12.78
N ALA A 112 -3.48 -7.51 -13.33
CA ALA A 112 -2.12 -7.17 -13.72
C ALA A 112 -1.82 -7.74 -15.11
N PRO A 113 -2.04 -6.97 -16.20
CA PRO A 113 -1.77 -7.45 -17.55
C PRO A 113 -0.28 -7.74 -17.75
N PHE A 114 0.00 -8.82 -18.46
CA PHE A 114 1.36 -9.38 -18.59
C PHE A 114 1.87 -9.39 -20.04
N ILE A 115 1.10 -9.96 -20.96
CA ILE A 115 1.46 -10.07 -22.40
C ILE A 115 0.47 -9.32 -23.29
N ASN A 116 -0.81 -9.35 -22.92
CA ASN A 116 -1.89 -8.67 -23.61
C ASN A 116 -3.00 -8.33 -22.62
N ILE A 117 -3.98 -7.57 -23.08
CA ILE A 117 -5.14 -7.15 -22.30
C ILE A 117 -6.36 -8.07 -22.44
N LEU A 118 -6.26 -9.20 -23.18
CA LEU A 118 -7.42 -10.08 -23.43
C LEU A 118 -7.97 -10.67 -22.13
N ASN A 119 -7.07 -11.05 -21.23
CA ASN A 119 -7.41 -11.60 -19.92
C ASN A 119 -7.60 -10.52 -18.84
N ASN A 120 -7.19 -9.28 -19.12
CA ASN A 120 -7.28 -8.14 -18.21
C ASN A 120 -7.74 -6.91 -19.00
N PRO A 121 -9.03 -6.83 -19.39
CA PRO A 121 -9.55 -5.68 -20.12
C PRO A 121 -9.33 -4.39 -19.33
N ILE A 122 -8.91 -3.31 -19.99
CA ILE A 122 -8.49 -2.06 -19.33
C ILE A 122 -9.60 -1.49 -18.42
N VAL A 123 -10.86 -1.62 -18.83
CA VAL A 123 -12.06 -1.25 -18.05
C VAL A 123 -12.09 -1.85 -16.64
N ASN A 124 -11.41 -2.98 -16.43
CA ASN A 124 -11.38 -3.70 -15.16
C ASN A 124 -10.09 -3.47 -14.36
N ASN A 125 -9.07 -2.82 -14.92
CA ASN A 125 -7.73 -2.77 -14.29
C ASN A 125 -7.66 -1.91 -13.03
N ASN A 126 -8.70 -1.12 -12.76
CA ASN A 126 -8.91 -0.39 -11.50
C ASN A 126 -9.86 -1.12 -10.52
N THR A 127 -9.94 -2.44 -10.59
CA THR A 127 -10.77 -3.24 -9.69
C THR A 127 -9.93 -3.92 -8.63
N ILE A 128 -10.25 -3.66 -7.36
CA ILE A 128 -9.71 -4.40 -6.22
C ILE A 128 -10.57 -5.65 -6.02
N TYR A 129 -9.93 -6.81 -5.99
CA TYR A 129 -10.54 -8.08 -5.60
C TYR A 129 -10.13 -8.44 -4.18
N ARG A 130 -11.06 -9.03 -3.42
CA ARG A 130 -10.82 -9.57 -2.08
C ARG A 130 -11.10 -11.06 -2.06
N VAL A 131 -10.16 -11.85 -1.56
CA VAL A 131 -10.39 -13.21 -1.09
C VAL A 131 -10.76 -13.14 0.39
N ASP A 132 -11.93 -13.63 0.74
CA ASP A 132 -12.36 -13.69 2.13
C ASP A 132 -11.53 -14.73 2.91
N GLY A 133 -10.95 -14.31 4.04
CA GLY A 133 -10.02 -15.14 4.81
C GLY A 133 -10.66 -16.36 5.48
N LYS A 134 -11.99 -16.40 5.62
CA LYS A 134 -12.71 -17.53 6.22
C LYS A 134 -13.11 -18.56 5.18
N THR A 135 -13.58 -18.11 4.02
CA THR A 135 -14.17 -18.97 2.99
C THR A 135 -13.21 -19.28 1.84
N GLY A 136 -12.19 -18.46 1.62
CA GLY A 136 -11.33 -18.54 0.45
C GLY A 136 -12.00 -18.10 -0.86
N VAL A 137 -13.22 -17.55 -0.81
CA VAL A 137 -13.93 -17.09 -2.01
C VAL A 137 -13.45 -15.69 -2.37
N MET A 138 -13.19 -15.48 -3.66
CA MET A 138 -12.79 -14.19 -4.24
C MET A 138 -13.96 -13.47 -4.88
N GLU A 139 -14.12 -12.20 -4.55
CA GLU A 139 -15.14 -11.30 -5.09
C GLU A 139 -14.54 -9.92 -5.37
N GLU A 140 -15.27 -9.15 -6.19
CA GLU A 140 -14.98 -7.73 -6.35
C GLU A 140 -15.19 -7.01 -5.01
N PHE A 141 -14.19 -6.26 -4.57
CA PHE A 141 -14.24 -5.50 -3.34
C PHE A 141 -14.65 -4.05 -3.60
N MET A 142 -14.00 -3.42 -4.59
CA MET A 142 -14.20 -2.01 -4.94
C MET A 142 -13.63 -1.73 -6.33
N ARG A 143 -14.24 -0.81 -7.07
CA ARG A 143 -13.64 -0.19 -8.27
C ARG A 143 -13.18 1.22 -7.93
N LEU A 144 -11.93 1.51 -8.25
CA LEU A 144 -11.37 2.85 -8.12
C LEU A 144 -11.79 3.71 -9.30
N PRO A 145 -11.98 5.03 -9.10
CA PRO A 145 -12.22 5.93 -10.20
C PRO A 145 -11.02 5.93 -11.17
N PHE A 146 -11.30 6.16 -12.44
CA PHE A 146 -10.26 6.51 -13.40
C PHE A 146 -10.01 8.01 -13.28
N ALA A 147 -8.73 8.42 -13.27
CA ALA A 147 -8.35 9.83 -13.24
C ALA A 147 -8.94 10.62 -14.42
N ASP A 148 -8.98 9.95 -15.58
CA ASP A 148 -9.46 10.46 -16.87
C ASP A 148 -10.29 9.38 -17.59
N SER A 149 -10.61 9.62 -18.87
CA SER A 149 -11.05 8.56 -19.77
C SER A 149 -10.02 7.42 -19.86
N ILE A 150 -10.50 6.20 -20.14
CA ILE A 150 -9.67 5.03 -20.40
C ILE A 150 -8.59 5.34 -21.45
N ASN A 151 -7.31 5.19 -21.07
CA ASN A 151 -6.19 5.29 -21.99
C ASN A 151 -5.80 3.89 -22.48
N THR A 152 -6.02 3.61 -23.76
CA THR A 152 -5.67 2.30 -24.35
C THR A 152 -4.17 2.08 -24.51
N GLN A 153 -3.35 3.13 -24.40
CA GLN A 153 -1.89 3.04 -24.46
C GLN A 153 -1.25 2.67 -23.12
N ASN A 154 -1.95 2.86 -22.01
CA ASN A 154 -1.51 2.42 -20.70
C ASN A 154 -2.35 1.22 -20.27
N PRO A 155 -1.81 0.00 -20.35
CA PRO A 155 -2.56 -1.19 -19.99
C PRO A 155 -2.70 -1.34 -18.47
N TYR A 156 -1.93 -0.60 -17.66
CA TYR A 156 -1.91 -0.77 -16.21
C TYR A 156 -3.00 0.03 -15.51
N GLY A 157 -3.53 -0.54 -14.43
CA GLY A 157 -4.40 0.16 -13.49
C GLY A 157 -3.74 0.19 -12.13
N ILE A 158 -4.21 -0.61 -11.18
CA ILE A 158 -3.56 -0.72 -9.87
C ILE A 158 -2.25 -1.50 -9.99
N ILE A 159 -1.16 -0.93 -9.47
CA ILE A 159 0.18 -1.54 -9.50
C ILE A 159 0.86 -1.61 -8.12
N GLY A 160 0.30 -0.93 -7.11
CA GLY A 160 0.82 -0.94 -5.75
C GLY A 160 -0.29 -1.08 -4.73
N MET A 161 -0.02 -1.81 -3.63
CA MET A 161 -0.90 -1.88 -2.46
C MET A 161 -0.08 -2.01 -1.17
N VAL A 162 -0.50 -1.34 -0.10
CA VAL A 162 0.04 -1.54 1.26
C VAL A 162 -1.07 -1.36 2.30
N TYR A 163 -0.97 -2.09 3.41
CA TYR A 163 -1.95 -2.08 4.50
C TYR A 163 -1.34 -1.42 5.74
N LEU A 164 -2.12 -0.55 6.39
CA LEU A 164 -1.84 0.01 7.72
C LEU A 164 -2.73 -0.69 8.76
N CYS A 165 -2.09 -1.47 9.61
CA CYS A 165 -2.72 -2.28 10.65
C CYS A 165 -3.58 -1.47 11.63
N GLU A 166 -3.06 -0.32 12.09
CA GLU A 166 -3.65 0.43 13.20
C GLU A 166 -5.06 0.94 12.89
N THR A 167 -5.29 1.37 11.64
CA THR A 167 -6.55 1.99 11.22
C THR A 167 -7.37 1.09 10.30
N GLY A 168 -6.82 -0.02 9.83
CA GLY A 168 -7.47 -0.84 8.82
C GLY A 168 -7.49 -0.18 7.43
N THR A 169 -6.52 0.69 7.15
CA THR A 169 -6.46 1.43 5.89
C THR A 169 -5.64 0.70 4.84
N LEU A 170 -6.23 0.53 3.66
CA LEU A 170 -5.58 0.03 2.46
C LEU A 170 -5.17 1.21 1.58
N TYR A 171 -3.87 1.37 1.37
CA TYR A 171 -3.33 2.31 0.38
C TYR A 171 -3.18 1.61 -0.95
N VAL A 172 -3.71 2.20 -2.01
CA VAL A 172 -3.69 1.63 -3.36
C VAL A 172 -3.16 2.65 -4.36
N SER A 173 -2.12 2.28 -5.08
CA SER A 173 -1.63 3.09 -6.20
C SER A 173 -2.22 2.59 -7.51
N SER A 174 -2.84 3.51 -8.25
CA SER A 174 -3.33 3.30 -9.61
C SER A 174 -2.64 4.25 -10.57
N VAL A 175 -2.18 3.73 -11.70
CA VAL A 175 -1.65 4.50 -12.83
C VAL A 175 -2.65 4.62 -13.96
N ALA A 176 -3.92 4.24 -13.73
CA ALA A 176 -4.94 4.28 -14.76
C ALA A 176 -5.20 5.72 -15.22
N GLY A 177 -5.13 5.94 -16.53
CA GLY A 177 -5.27 7.26 -17.15
C GLY A 177 -3.94 7.93 -17.49
N SER A 178 -2.83 7.53 -16.86
CA SER A 178 -1.51 8.09 -17.13
C SER A 178 -1.06 7.85 -18.58
N ARG A 179 -0.26 8.78 -19.10
CA ARG A 179 0.23 8.80 -20.50
C ARG A 179 1.74 8.82 -20.56
N LEU A 180 2.33 8.80 -21.74
CA LEU A 180 3.79 8.80 -21.89
C LEU A 180 4.48 9.96 -21.15
N HIS A 181 3.89 11.15 -21.15
CA HIS A 181 4.47 12.37 -20.56
C HIS A 181 3.62 13.00 -19.44
N GLU A 182 2.57 12.31 -19.00
CA GLU A 182 1.61 12.83 -18.00
C GLU A 182 1.41 11.79 -16.90
N GLU A 183 1.75 12.18 -15.67
CA GLU A 183 1.42 11.45 -14.45
C GLU A 183 -0.01 11.80 -14.03
N ASN A 184 -0.97 10.92 -14.33
CA ASN A 184 -2.37 11.05 -13.91
C ASN A 184 -2.74 9.99 -12.85
N GLY A 185 -1.74 9.26 -12.33
CA GLY A 185 -1.93 8.25 -11.31
C GLY A 185 -2.34 8.84 -9.97
N HIS A 186 -2.81 7.97 -9.09
CA HIS A 186 -3.35 8.30 -7.79
C HIS A 186 -2.87 7.30 -6.75
N ILE A 187 -2.65 7.78 -5.52
CA ILE A 187 -2.58 6.95 -4.32
C ILE A 187 -3.85 7.20 -3.52
N TYR A 188 -4.68 6.18 -3.37
CA TYR A 188 -5.91 6.24 -2.59
C TYR A 188 -5.69 5.63 -1.19
N ALA A 189 -6.17 6.31 -0.14
CA ALA A 189 -6.33 5.72 1.18
C ALA A 189 -7.77 5.22 1.33
N ILE A 190 -7.95 3.92 1.59
CA ILE A 190 -9.25 3.26 1.63
C ILE A 190 -9.48 2.63 3.00
N ASP A 191 -10.51 3.06 3.71
CA ASP A 191 -10.95 2.37 4.93
C ASP A 191 -11.63 1.04 4.55
N LEU A 192 -11.03 -0.08 4.96
CA LEU A 192 -11.54 -1.41 4.61
C LEU A 192 -12.90 -1.72 5.23
N LYS A 193 -13.23 -1.10 6.38
CA LYS A 193 -14.49 -1.35 7.09
C LYS A 193 -15.66 -0.67 6.40
N SER A 194 -15.58 0.63 6.13
CA SER A 194 -16.63 1.40 5.46
C SER A 194 -16.61 1.26 3.94
N LYS A 195 -15.53 0.73 3.36
CA LYS A 195 -15.29 0.66 1.92
C LYS A 195 -15.38 2.04 1.27
N LYS A 196 -14.71 3.03 1.85
CA LYS A 196 -14.66 4.39 1.33
C LYS A 196 -13.23 4.82 1.10
N ILE A 197 -13.02 5.57 0.02
CA ILE A 197 -11.82 6.40 -0.14
C ILE A 197 -11.92 7.51 0.91
N ILE A 198 -10.99 7.54 1.85
CA ILE A 198 -10.96 8.50 2.95
C ILE A 198 -10.00 9.66 2.67
N ASP A 199 -9.05 9.46 1.74
CA ASP A 199 -8.12 10.46 1.26
C ASP A 199 -7.44 10.02 -0.05
N GLN A 200 -6.79 10.95 -0.77
CA GLN A 200 -6.05 10.65 -1.99
C GLN A 200 -4.91 11.64 -2.27
N ILE A 201 -3.86 11.15 -2.93
CA ILE A 201 -2.86 11.97 -3.61
C ILE A 201 -3.00 11.76 -5.11
N THR A 202 -3.09 12.85 -5.86
CA THR A 202 -3.24 12.85 -7.32
C THR A 202 -1.91 13.13 -8.02
N HIS A 203 -1.85 12.85 -9.33
CA HIS A 203 -0.69 13.12 -10.19
C HIS A 203 0.59 12.42 -9.76
N ILE A 204 0.48 11.15 -9.34
CA ILE A 204 1.60 10.31 -8.95
C ILE A 204 1.42 8.90 -9.50
N ASP A 205 2.39 8.45 -10.31
CA ASP A 205 2.45 7.06 -10.76
C ASP A 205 3.27 6.18 -9.82
N ALA A 206 2.77 5.96 -8.60
CA ALA A 206 3.48 5.14 -7.61
C ALA A 206 3.43 3.65 -7.96
N MET A 207 4.52 2.92 -7.76
CA MET A 207 4.60 1.48 -8.01
C MET A 207 4.80 0.70 -6.71
N GLY A 208 6.04 0.66 -6.21
CA GLY A 208 6.35 0.01 -4.95
C GLY A 208 6.07 0.92 -3.77
N MET A 209 5.30 0.40 -2.80
CA MET A 209 4.93 1.11 -1.58
C MET A 209 5.32 0.33 -0.32
N GLY A 210 5.48 1.03 0.79
CA GLY A 210 5.73 0.45 2.12
C GLY A 210 5.43 1.45 3.23
N ILE A 211 5.15 0.95 4.42
CA ILE A 211 4.91 1.77 5.61
C ILE A 211 6.05 1.54 6.60
N THR A 212 6.54 2.62 7.21
CA THR A 212 7.54 2.57 8.28
C THR A 212 7.21 3.60 9.36
N TYR A 213 7.91 3.50 10.49
CA TYR A 213 7.75 4.37 11.66
C TYR A 213 9.07 5.00 12.10
N THR A 214 10.05 5.11 11.20
CA THR A 214 11.49 5.35 11.50
C THR A 214 11.79 6.62 12.32
N THR A 215 10.90 7.61 12.35
CA THR A 215 11.04 8.86 13.13
C THR A 215 10.00 9.01 14.24
N GLY A 216 9.39 7.89 14.66
CA GLY A 216 8.19 7.87 15.50
C GLY A 216 6.91 8.24 14.74
N LYS A 217 7.01 8.69 13.49
CA LYS A 217 5.88 9.05 12.63
C LYS A 217 5.52 7.92 11.69
N ARG A 218 4.23 7.70 11.48
CA ARG A 218 3.71 6.82 10.44
C ARG A 218 4.04 7.43 9.07
N GLN A 219 4.76 6.72 8.23
CA GLN A 219 5.16 7.23 6.92
C GLN A 219 4.87 6.20 5.84
N LEU A 220 4.14 6.63 4.80
CA LEU A 220 4.02 5.89 3.55
C LEU A 220 5.19 6.28 2.64
N PHE A 221 6.05 5.31 2.34
CA PHE A 221 7.07 5.42 1.32
C PHE A 221 6.56 4.84 0.02
N PHE A 222 6.89 5.48 -1.09
CA PHE A 222 6.57 4.98 -2.41
C PHE A 222 7.61 5.41 -3.46
N GLY A 223 7.94 4.49 -4.36
CA GLY A 223 8.74 4.80 -5.54
C GLY A 223 7.88 5.17 -6.74
N ASN A 224 8.36 6.10 -7.54
CA ASN A 224 7.71 6.49 -8.80
C ASN A 224 7.99 5.41 -9.87
N GLY A 225 7.00 5.08 -10.71
CA GLY A 225 7.11 4.10 -11.79
C GLY A 225 7.89 4.59 -13.02
N ARG A 226 8.20 5.89 -13.10
CA ARG A 226 8.85 6.57 -14.23
C ARG A 226 10.30 6.94 -13.98
N ASN A 227 10.66 7.21 -12.73
CA ASN A 227 12.03 7.52 -12.32
C ASN A 227 12.44 6.68 -11.10
N SER A 228 13.68 6.80 -10.68
CA SER A 228 14.22 5.99 -9.58
C SER A 228 14.04 6.63 -8.20
N ASP A 229 13.22 7.68 -8.08
CA ASP A 229 13.04 8.41 -6.83
C ASP A 229 12.03 7.73 -5.92
N ILE A 230 12.31 7.84 -4.62
CA ILE A 230 11.45 7.43 -3.53
C ILE A 230 11.00 8.68 -2.80
N LYS A 231 9.70 8.79 -2.60
CA LYS A 231 9.07 9.83 -1.79
C LYS A 231 8.46 9.22 -0.54
N SER A 232 8.23 10.05 0.46
CA SER A 232 7.46 9.72 1.64
C SER A 232 6.38 10.76 1.91
N VAL A 233 5.31 10.34 2.58
CA VAL A 233 4.28 11.23 3.12
C VAL A 233 3.91 10.73 4.51
N VAL A 234 3.71 11.66 5.45
CA VAL A 234 3.30 11.33 6.81
C VAL A 234 1.83 10.90 6.79
N LEU A 235 1.48 9.95 7.66
CA LEU A 235 0.12 9.47 7.84
C LEU A 235 -0.37 9.91 9.22
N ASP A 236 -1.57 10.49 9.28
CA ASP A 236 -2.19 10.85 10.56
C ASP A 236 -2.73 9.62 11.32
N ALA A 237 -3.29 9.85 12.51
CA ALA A 237 -3.83 8.79 13.36
C ALA A 237 -5.05 8.08 12.74
N GLU A 238 -5.73 8.71 11.79
CA GLU A 238 -6.86 8.17 11.04
C GLU A 238 -6.42 7.43 9.76
N GLY A 239 -5.12 7.47 9.42
CA GLY A 239 -4.59 6.86 8.20
C GLY A 239 -4.84 7.69 6.94
N LYS A 240 -4.94 9.02 7.07
CA LYS A 240 -4.98 9.95 5.94
C LYS A 240 -3.61 10.57 5.71
N PHE A 241 -3.44 11.23 4.57
CA PHE A 241 -2.18 11.89 4.23
C PHE A 241 -2.05 13.20 4.99
N SER A 242 -0.94 13.36 5.71
CA SER A 242 -0.58 14.57 6.43
C SER A 242 0.53 15.29 5.67
N GLY A 243 0.17 16.37 4.96
CA GLY A 243 1.09 17.16 4.15
C GLY A 243 1.24 16.67 2.71
N SER A 244 2.30 17.15 2.04
CA SER A 244 2.62 16.78 0.66
C SER A 244 3.75 15.75 0.63
N PRO A 245 3.84 14.90 -0.42
CA PRO A 245 4.95 13.99 -0.57
C PRO A 245 6.30 14.71 -0.67
N GLU A 246 7.27 14.24 0.11
CA GLU A 246 8.63 14.76 0.16
C GLU A 246 9.61 13.76 -0.45
N PHE A 247 10.69 14.24 -1.05
CA PHE A 247 11.76 13.37 -1.52
C PHE A 247 12.47 12.71 -0.32
N ALA A 248 12.65 11.38 -0.39
CA ALA A 248 13.37 10.64 0.64
C ALA A 248 14.79 10.27 0.18
N PHE A 249 14.91 9.57 -0.95
CA PHE A 249 16.16 9.12 -1.56
C PHE A 249 15.91 8.61 -2.98
N THR A 250 16.94 8.13 -3.67
CA THR A 250 16.83 7.63 -5.05
C THR A 250 17.60 6.32 -5.23
N LEU A 251 17.12 5.46 -6.14
CA LEU A 251 17.85 4.31 -6.67
C LEU A 251 18.63 4.66 -7.94
N ALA A 252 18.64 5.92 -8.37
CA ALA A 252 19.41 6.33 -9.54
C ALA A 252 20.89 5.99 -9.36
N ASN A 253 21.50 5.41 -10.40
CA ASN A 253 22.85 4.87 -10.42
C ASN A 253 23.08 3.65 -9.50
N LEU A 254 22.02 3.05 -8.94
CA LEU A 254 22.10 1.76 -8.24
C LEU A 254 21.63 0.61 -9.15
N GLY A 255 22.09 -0.59 -8.84
CA GLY A 255 21.77 -1.79 -9.60
C GLY A 255 22.58 -1.91 -10.89
N GLN A 256 22.32 -2.96 -11.67
CA GLN A 256 23.14 -3.28 -12.83
C GLN A 256 23.08 -2.20 -13.93
N ARG A 257 21.95 -1.49 -14.05
CA ARG A 257 21.72 -0.48 -15.09
C ARG A 257 21.66 0.95 -14.56
N GLY A 258 21.61 1.14 -13.24
CA GLY A 258 21.50 2.46 -12.65
C GLY A 258 20.12 3.09 -12.73
N ASP A 259 19.08 2.35 -13.10
CA ASP A 259 17.72 2.87 -13.34
C ASP A 259 16.61 2.03 -12.70
N ASP A 260 16.93 1.25 -11.67
CA ASP A 260 15.94 0.43 -10.97
C ASP A 260 14.74 1.27 -10.50
N LYS A 261 13.54 0.72 -10.70
CA LYS A 261 12.27 1.23 -10.16
C LYS A 261 11.89 0.42 -8.95
N VAL A 262 11.25 1.08 -7.98
CA VAL A 262 10.83 0.39 -6.76
C VAL A 262 9.65 -0.52 -7.04
N ARG A 263 9.83 -1.81 -6.80
CA ARG A 263 8.77 -2.82 -6.85
C ARG A 263 8.05 -2.99 -5.53
N ARG A 264 8.80 -2.94 -4.42
CA ARG A 264 8.26 -3.17 -3.07
C ARG A 264 9.18 -2.55 -2.03
N ILE A 265 8.59 -1.98 -0.97
CA ILE A 265 9.33 -1.50 0.20
C ILE A 265 8.85 -2.30 1.41
N ARG A 266 9.80 -2.74 2.24
CA ARG A 266 9.52 -3.35 3.54
C ARG A 266 10.32 -2.59 4.60
N SER A 267 9.77 -2.47 5.81
CA SER A 267 10.54 -2.03 6.97
C SER A 267 10.99 -3.25 7.77
N ASP A 268 12.19 -3.21 8.33
CA ASP A 268 12.63 -4.17 9.34
C ASP A 268 12.23 -3.72 10.76
N GLN A 269 12.55 -4.53 11.77
CA GLN A 269 12.20 -4.26 13.18
C GLN A 269 12.92 -3.05 13.78
N THR A 270 13.90 -2.49 13.08
CA THR A 270 14.65 -1.31 13.48
C THR A 270 14.30 -0.08 12.64
N GLY A 271 13.26 -0.18 11.80
CA GLY A 271 12.81 0.91 10.94
C GLY A 271 13.65 1.10 9.68
N ASN A 272 14.61 0.21 9.37
CA ASN A 272 15.36 0.30 8.11
C ASN A 272 14.49 -0.15 6.94
N LEU A 273 14.72 0.44 5.77
CA LEU A 273 13.98 0.11 4.57
C LEU A 273 14.72 -0.92 3.73
N MET A 274 14.06 -2.05 3.47
CA MET A 274 14.43 -3.02 2.46
C MET A 274 13.66 -2.70 1.17
N VAL A 275 14.37 -2.12 0.21
CA VAL A 275 13.81 -1.63 -1.05
C VAL A 275 14.15 -2.63 -2.16
N HIS A 276 13.11 -3.25 -2.73
CA HIS A 276 13.23 -4.18 -3.84
C HIS A 276 13.13 -3.40 -5.15
N GLY A 277 14.23 -3.32 -5.90
CA GLY A 277 14.33 -2.67 -7.21
C GLY A 277 14.21 -3.66 -8.36
N ILE A 278 13.57 -3.24 -9.45
CA ILE A 278 13.48 -3.98 -10.71
C ILE A 278 13.63 -3.04 -11.90
N GLU A 279 13.93 -3.59 -13.08
CA GLU A 279 13.62 -2.93 -14.34
C GLU A 279 12.11 -2.86 -14.54
N PHE A 280 11.59 -1.66 -14.80
CA PHE A 280 10.18 -1.46 -15.11
C PHE A 280 10.01 -0.37 -16.17
N ASN A 281 9.11 -0.65 -17.10
CA ASN A 281 8.56 0.32 -18.04
C ASN A 281 7.08 -0.04 -18.28
N PHE A 282 6.30 0.91 -18.79
CA PHE A 282 4.86 0.74 -19.01
C PHE A 282 4.50 -0.10 -20.25
N ASN A 283 5.39 -0.98 -20.71
CA ASN A 283 5.11 -1.89 -21.82
C ASN A 283 4.79 -3.31 -21.34
N LEU A 284 3.86 -3.97 -22.03
CA LEU A 284 3.59 -5.40 -21.82
C LEU A 284 4.72 -6.21 -22.43
N ILE A 285 5.54 -6.82 -21.58
CA ILE A 285 6.64 -7.69 -22.01
C ILE A 285 6.55 -8.96 -21.15
N ALA A 286 6.64 -10.13 -21.78
CA ALA A 286 6.90 -11.38 -21.07
C ALA A 286 8.31 -11.31 -20.45
N PRO A 287 8.47 -11.17 -19.12
CA PRO A 287 9.78 -11.17 -18.50
C PRO A 287 10.40 -12.56 -18.67
N ARG A 288 11.60 -12.62 -19.24
CA ARG A 288 12.33 -13.88 -19.36
C ARG A 288 12.84 -14.35 -17.99
N GLU A 289 13.23 -13.42 -17.12
CA GLU A 289 13.57 -13.64 -15.71
C GLU A 289 13.22 -12.38 -14.89
N LYS A 290 12.72 -12.54 -13.67
CA LYS A 290 12.53 -11.42 -12.72
C LYS A 290 13.83 -11.18 -11.98
N GLN A 291 14.70 -10.34 -12.52
CA GLN A 291 15.86 -9.84 -11.77
C GLN A 291 15.38 -8.77 -10.80
N GLU A 292 15.67 -8.97 -9.52
CA GLU A 292 15.34 -8.06 -8.44
C GLU A 292 16.59 -7.81 -7.61
N THR A 293 16.88 -6.53 -7.36
CA THR A 293 17.95 -6.11 -6.45
C THR A 293 17.34 -5.68 -5.13
N VAL A 294 17.94 -6.04 -4.01
CA VAL A 294 17.48 -5.60 -2.69
C VAL A 294 18.48 -4.63 -2.11
N TYR A 295 18.03 -3.40 -1.86
CA TYR A 295 18.82 -2.33 -1.24
C TYR A 295 18.37 -2.15 0.20
N LYS A 296 19.31 -2.01 1.13
CA LYS A 296 19.02 -1.67 2.53
C LYS A 296 19.34 -0.20 2.77
N PHE A 297 18.36 0.57 3.22
CA PHE A 297 18.52 1.96 3.61
C PHE A 297 18.34 2.12 5.12
N VAL A 298 19.28 2.83 5.75
CA VAL A 298 19.28 3.14 7.18
C VAL A 298 19.08 4.64 7.33
N TYR A 299 18.20 5.04 8.25
CA TYR A 299 17.99 6.46 8.54
C TYR A 299 19.04 6.94 9.54
N ASP A 300 19.73 8.01 9.17
CA ASP A 300 20.69 8.70 10.02
C ASP A 300 19.99 9.88 10.69
N GLU A 301 19.85 9.81 12.01
CA GLU A 301 19.20 10.83 12.84
C GLU A 301 20.00 12.15 12.92
N GLU A 302 21.32 12.09 12.81
CA GLU A 302 22.17 13.30 12.86
C GLU A 302 21.99 14.11 11.58
N THR A 303 22.03 13.44 10.43
CA THR A 303 21.92 14.09 9.12
C THR A 303 20.49 14.18 8.60
N LYS A 304 19.54 13.50 9.25
CA LYS A 304 18.13 13.37 8.85
C LYS A 304 17.97 12.84 7.43
N LYS A 305 18.78 11.85 7.07
CA LYS A 305 18.86 11.31 5.71
C LYS A 305 18.88 9.80 5.70
N TRP A 306 18.33 9.23 4.63
CA TRP A 306 18.50 7.82 4.33
C TRP A 306 19.86 7.59 3.67
N THR A 307 20.58 6.57 4.16
CA THR A 307 21.87 6.16 3.64
C THR A 307 21.81 4.70 3.19
N LEU A 308 22.43 4.39 2.05
CA LEU A 308 22.54 3.01 1.59
C LEU A 308 23.52 2.27 2.49
N SER A 309 23.06 1.20 3.14
CA SER A 309 23.90 0.25 3.85
C SER A 309 24.44 -0.75 2.83
N LEU A 310 25.76 -0.75 2.65
CA LEU A 310 26.49 -1.75 1.89
C LEU A 310 26.56 -3.09 2.64
#